data_AF-F6UKG4-F1
#
_entry.id   AF-F6UKG4-F1
#
_cell.length_a   1.000
_cell.length_b   1.000
_cell.length_c   1.000
_cell.angle_alpha   90.00
_cell.angle_beta   90.00
_cell.angle_gamma   90.00
#
_symmetry.space_group_name_H-M   'P 1'
#
loop_
_entity.id
_entity.type
_entity.pdbx_description
1 polymer ?
#
loop_
_entity_poly.entity_id
_entity_poly.type
_entity_poly.pdbx_seq_one_letter_code
_entity_poly.pdbx_strand_id
1 'polypeptide(L)'
;MDSSIGPASLPEDPGPDLGSRWLFLSANVLPVVERCMSAMQEGTQMVKLRGSSKGLVRFYYLDEHRSCLRWRPSRKNEKAKISIDSIQEVSEGRQSEIFQRYPDSSFDPNC
;
A
#
# COMPACT_ATOMS: atom_id res chain seq x y z
N MET A 1 -46.12 4.25 -41.40
CA MET A 1 -45.88 5.27 -40.35
C MET A 1 -44.99 4.60 -39.32
N ASP A 2 -43.71 4.49 -39.62
CA ASP A 2 -42.73 3.96 -38.67
C ASP A 2 -42.02 5.16 -38.05
N SER A 3 -42.34 5.42 -36.78
CA SER A 3 -41.73 6.47 -35.98
C SER A 3 -41.16 5.78 -34.74
N SER A 4 -39.90 5.36 -34.81
CA SER A 4 -39.16 4.94 -33.62
C SER A 4 -37.88 5.76 -33.50
N ILE A 5 -37.92 6.60 -32.47
CA ILE A 5 -36.97 7.62 -32.04
C ILE A 5 -35.58 7.00 -31.79
N GLY A 6 -34.55 7.57 -32.41
CA GLY A 6 -33.15 7.21 -32.14
C GLY A 6 -32.73 7.58 -30.71
N PRO A 7 -31.73 6.89 -30.13
CA PRO A 7 -31.29 7.15 -28.76
C PRO A 7 -30.72 8.57 -28.65
N ALA A 8 -31.22 9.33 -27.67
CA ALA A 8 -30.66 10.61 -27.29
C ALA A 8 -29.22 10.40 -26.82
N SER A 9 -28.27 10.98 -27.55
CA SER A 9 -26.86 11.05 -27.16
C SER A 9 -26.75 11.74 -25.80
N LEU A 10 -26.26 11.00 -24.80
CA LEU A 10 -25.91 11.54 -23.49
C LEU A 10 -24.87 12.65 -23.65
N PRO A 11 -24.93 13.74 -22.87
CA PRO A 11 -23.85 14.70 -22.82
C PRO A 11 -22.60 13.98 -22.29
N GLU A 12 -21.56 13.89 -23.11
CA GLU A 12 -20.24 13.57 -22.60
C GLU A 12 -19.86 14.71 -21.65
N ASP A 13 -19.94 14.45 -20.35
CA ASP A 13 -19.45 15.38 -19.34
C ASP A 13 -17.94 15.52 -19.57
N PRO A 14 -17.45 16.70 -20.00
CA PRO A 14 -16.02 16.91 -20.12
C PRO A 14 -15.49 16.90 -18.70
N GLY A 15 -15.00 15.74 -18.27
CA GLY A 15 -14.34 15.59 -16.99
C GLY A 15 -13.35 16.74 -16.78
N PRO A 16 -13.11 17.14 -15.52
CA PRO A 16 -12.37 18.35 -15.21
C PRO A 16 -11.06 18.42 -15.99
N ASP A 17 -10.75 19.60 -16.52
CA ASP A 17 -9.57 19.80 -17.34
C ASP A 17 -8.30 19.30 -16.62
N LEU A 18 -7.28 18.92 -17.40
CA LEU A 18 -6.08 18.32 -16.86
C LEU A 18 -5.44 19.17 -15.73
N GLY A 19 -5.49 20.50 -15.84
CA GLY A 19 -5.02 21.45 -14.82
C GLY A 19 -5.86 21.40 -13.54
N SER A 20 -7.18 21.33 -13.64
CA SER A 20 -8.06 21.09 -12.50
C SER A 20 -7.80 19.73 -11.85
N ARG A 21 -7.57 18.67 -12.64
CA ARG A 21 -7.21 17.33 -12.12
C ARG A 21 -5.87 17.35 -11.36
N TRP A 22 -4.88 18.09 -11.86
CA TRP A 22 -3.60 18.30 -11.17
C TRP A 22 -3.75 19.08 -9.87
N LEU A 23 -4.56 20.13 -9.84
CA LEU A 23 -4.83 20.92 -8.63
C LEU A 23 -5.60 20.12 -7.58
N PHE A 24 -6.57 19.29 -7.99
CA PHE A 24 -7.28 18.37 -7.10
C PHE A 24 -6.33 17.30 -6.54
N LEU A 25 -5.49 16.69 -7.36
CA LEU A 25 -4.50 15.72 -6.88
C LEU A 25 -3.51 16.39 -5.92
N SER A 26 -2.95 17.56 -6.26
CA SER A 26 -2.01 18.27 -5.38
C SER A 26 -2.63 18.74 -4.06
N ALA A 27 -3.86 19.26 -4.10
CA ALA A 27 -4.57 19.71 -2.90
C ALA A 27 -4.92 18.55 -1.95
N ASN A 28 -5.14 17.35 -2.49
CA ASN A 28 -5.47 16.17 -1.70
C ASN A 28 -4.25 15.32 -1.30
N VAL A 29 -3.08 15.52 -1.92
CA VAL A 29 -1.86 14.75 -1.59
C VAL A 29 -1.44 14.92 -0.13
N LEU A 30 -1.38 16.15 0.39
CA LEU A 30 -0.95 16.37 1.78
C LEU A 30 -1.90 15.70 2.80
N PRO A 31 -3.23 15.91 2.74
CA PRO A 31 -4.16 15.20 3.63
C PRO A 31 -4.13 13.68 3.48
N VAL A 32 -3.93 13.15 2.27
CA VAL A 32 -3.82 11.71 2.05
C VAL A 32 -2.56 11.15 2.71
N VAL A 33 -1.41 11.78 2.49
CA VAL A 33 -0.13 11.34 3.06
C VAL A 33 -0.16 11.41 4.59
N GLU A 34 -0.73 12.46 5.17
CA GLU A 34 -0.89 12.57 6.63
C GLU A 34 -1.77 11.45 7.21
N ARG A 35 -2.88 11.12 6.54
CA ARG A 35 -3.74 10.00 6.94
C ARG A 35 -3.01 8.66 6.82
N CYS A 36 -2.28 8.43 5.74
CA CYS A 36 -1.48 7.22 5.55
C CYS A 36 -0.40 7.10 6.64
N MET A 37 0.33 8.17 6.94
CA MET A 37 1.31 8.16 8.02
C MET A 37 0.68 7.90 9.38
N SER A 38 -0.48 8.50 9.66
CA SER A 38 -1.22 8.26 10.90
C SER A 38 -1.66 6.81 11.02
N ALA A 39 -2.20 6.21 9.95
CA ALA A 39 -2.56 4.80 9.91
C ALA A 39 -1.34 3.88 10.09
N MET A 40 -0.17 4.24 9.53
CA MET A 40 1.07 3.51 9.77
C MET A 40 1.54 3.62 11.23
N GLN A 41 1.30 4.74 11.91
CA GLN A 41 1.61 4.92 13.34
C GLN A 41 0.64 4.13 14.23
N GLU A 42 -0.65 4.08 13.88
CA GLU A 42 -1.63 3.19 14.53
C GLU A 42 -1.18 1.73 14.42
N GLY A 43 -0.67 1.36 13.25
CA GLY A 43 -0.03 0.09 12.98
C GLY A 43 -0.97 -0.96 12.39
N THR A 44 -0.39 -2.07 11.94
CA THR A 44 -1.11 -3.12 11.21
C THR A 44 -0.50 -4.48 11.49
N GLN A 45 -1.35 -5.51 11.59
CA GLN A 45 -0.88 -6.89 11.64
C GLN A 45 -0.52 -7.36 10.24
N MET A 46 0.71 -7.84 10.08
CA MET A 46 1.22 -8.36 8.82
C MET A 46 1.94 -9.69 9.04
N VAL A 47 1.99 -10.50 8.00
CA VAL A 47 2.71 -11.78 8.02
C VAL A 47 4.09 -11.57 7.43
N LYS A 48 5.13 -11.74 8.24
CA LYS A 48 6.50 -11.79 7.75
C LYS A 48 6.76 -13.14 7.09
N LEU A 49 6.85 -13.13 5.76
CA LEU A 49 7.22 -14.31 4.98
C LEU A 49 8.71 -14.64 5.15
N ARG A 50 8.99 -15.94 5.06
CA ARG A 50 10.33 -16.55 5.08
C ARG A 50 10.31 -17.75 4.14
N GLY A 51 11.48 -18.36 3.91
CA GLY A 51 11.59 -19.54 3.04
C GLY A 51 10.83 -20.77 3.51
N SER A 52 10.42 -20.81 4.78
CA SER A 52 9.47 -21.79 5.28
C SER A 52 8.04 -21.37 4.96
N SER A 53 7.17 -22.33 4.64
CA SER A 53 5.73 -22.10 4.39
C SER A 53 4.95 -21.50 5.58
N LYS A 54 5.52 -21.44 6.79
CA LYS A 54 4.91 -20.79 7.96
C LYS A 54 5.42 -19.36 8.10
N GLY A 55 4.56 -18.39 7.77
CA GLY A 55 4.79 -16.97 8.04
C GLY A 55 4.70 -16.63 9.53
N LEU A 56 5.27 -15.49 9.92
CA LEU A 56 5.21 -15.00 11.31
C LEU A 56 4.34 -13.74 11.39
N VAL A 57 3.20 -13.84 12.07
CA VAL A 57 2.34 -12.67 12.34
C VAL A 57 3.03 -11.72 13.30
N ARG A 58 3.09 -10.44 12.92
CA ARG A 58 3.63 -9.35 13.75
C ARG A 58 2.79 -8.10 13.57
N PHE A 59 2.75 -7.29 14.61
CA PHE A 59 2.20 -5.95 14.57
C PHE A 59 3.32 -4.98 14.18
N TYR A 60 3.18 -4.33 13.03
CA TYR A 60 4.10 -3.33 12.51
C TYR A 60 3.52 -1.94 12.72
N TYR A 61 4.36 -0.98 13.10
CA TYR A 61 3.94 0.40 13.31
C TYR A 61 5.12 1.34 13.08
N LEU A 62 4.80 2.55 12.65
CA LEU A 62 5.74 3.63 12.53
C LEU A 62 5.95 4.28 13.91
N ASP A 63 7.19 4.61 14.26
CA ASP A 63 7.50 5.25 15.53
C ASP A 63 6.96 6.70 15.62
N GLU A 64 7.03 7.28 16.81
CA GLU A 64 6.53 8.63 17.08
C GLU A 64 7.19 9.68 16.16
N HIS A 65 8.48 9.54 15.92
CA HIS A 65 9.25 10.43 15.04
C HIS A 65 9.09 10.14 13.55
N ARG A 66 8.34 9.11 13.16
CA ARG A 66 8.14 8.71 11.76
C ARG A 66 9.43 8.36 11.03
N SER A 67 10.43 7.93 11.79
CA SER A 67 11.80 7.67 11.34
C SER A 67 12.11 6.18 11.23
N CYS A 68 11.33 5.34 11.90
CA CYS A 68 11.57 3.90 11.96
C CYS A 68 10.27 3.10 11.91
N LEU A 69 10.24 2.07 11.05
CA LEU A 69 9.25 1.00 11.13
C LEU A 69 9.66 0.00 12.21
N ARG A 70 8.82 -0.17 13.24
CA ARG A 70 9.02 -1.07 14.38
C ARG A 70 8.03 -2.23 14.34
N TRP A 71 8.34 -3.32 15.06
CA TRP A 71 7.42 -4.45 15.16
C TRP A 71 7.45 -5.17 16.50
N ARG A 72 6.31 -5.79 16.84
CA ARG A 72 6.13 -6.65 18.02
C ARG A 72 5.26 -7.89 17.69
N PRO A 73 5.45 -9.03 18.38
CA PRO A 73 6.49 -9.30 19.37
C PRO A 73 7.88 -9.44 18.72
N SER A 74 8.93 -9.13 19.48
CA SER A 74 10.31 -9.32 19.05
C SER A 74 11.20 -9.65 20.24
N ARG A 75 12.04 -10.68 20.11
CA ARG A 75 13.07 -11.01 21.12
C ARG A 75 14.24 -10.03 21.13
N LYS A 76 14.33 -9.16 20.11
CA LYS A 76 15.44 -8.21 19.92
C LYS A 76 15.16 -6.81 20.50
N ASN A 77 13.99 -6.60 21.12
CA ASN A 77 13.54 -5.34 21.73
C ASN A 77 13.86 -4.11 20.86
N GLU A 78 14.67 -3.15 21.32
CA GLU A 78 15.04 -1.92 20.56
C GLU A 78 15.68 -2.16 19.20
N LYS A 79 16.32 -3.30 18.98
CA LYS A 79 16.90 -3.67 17.67
C LYS A 79 15.84 -4.14 16.66
N ALA A 80 14.57 -4.15 17.05
CA ALA A 80 13.43 -4.55 16.22
C ALA A 80 12.87 -3.39 15.40
N LYS A 81 13.72 -2.79 14.56
CA LYS A 81 13.35 -1.65 13.72
C LYS A 81 14.09 -1.64 12.38
N ILE A 82 13.50 -0.97 11.40
CA ILE A 82 14.10 -0.58 10.12
C ILE A 82 14.00 0.94 10.05
N SER A 83 15.12 1.63 9.83
CA SER A 83 15.09 3.08 9.60
C SER A 83 14.47 3.36 8.24
N ILE A 84 13.60 4.37 8.15
CA ILE A 84 12.98 4.77 6.89
C ILE A 84 14.06 5.16 5.87
N ASP A 85 15.11 5.86 6.30
CA ASP A 85 16.24 6.25 5.45
C ASP A 85 17.03 5.05 4.90
N SER A 86 16.90 3.86 5.51
CA SER A 86 17.57 2.64 5.03
C SER A 86 16.76 1.85 4.01
N ILE A 87 15.52 2.23 3.74
CA ILE A 87 14.65 1.56 2.77
C ILE A 87 15.04 2.01 1.36
N GLN A 88 15.49 1.06 0.54
CA GLN A 88 15.91 1.32 -0.83
C GLN A 88 14.78 1.07 -1.84
N GLU A 89 13.91 0.10 -1.55
CA GLU A 89 12.86 -0.34 -2.45
C GLU A 89 11.63 -0.78 -1.67
N VAL A 90 10.46 -0.46 -2.24
CA VAL A 90 9.16 -1.02 -1.85
C VAL A 90 8.49 -1.51 -3.12
N SER A 91 8.21 -2.80 -3.18
CA SER A 91 7.61 -3.48 -4.32
C SER A 91 6.25 -4.05 -3.95
N GLU A 92 5.29 -4.01 -4.85
CA GLU A 92 3.95 -4.59 -4.63
C GLU A 92 3.87 -6.04 -5.18
N GLY A 93 3.01 -6.85 -4.56
CA GLY A 93 2.77 -8.23 -4.95
C GLY A 93 4.02 -9.12 -4.90
N ARG A 94 4.12 -10.05 -5.86
CA ARG A 94 5.11 -11.15 -5.85
C ARG A 94 6.48 -10.81 -6.45
N GLN A 95 6.84 -9.54 -6.49
CA GLN A 95 8.09 -9.07 -7.11
C GLN A 95 9.33 -9.34 -6.25
N SER A 96 9.16 -9.43 -4.92
CA SER A 96 10.24 -9.67 -3.96
C SER A 96 10.92 -11.02 -4.14
N GLU A 97 12.22 -11.08 -3.80
CA GLU A 97 13.07 -12.29 -3.93
C GLU A 97 12.49 -13.54 -3.23
N ILE A 98 11.69 -13.39 -2.18
CA ILE A 98 11.13 -14.53 -1.45
C ILE A 98 10.23 -15.40 -2.35
N PHE A 99 9.50 -14.80 -3.28
CA PHE A 99 8.63 -15.53 -4.20
C PHE A 99 9.41 -16.18 -5.33
N GLN A 100 10.54 -15.60 -5.71
CA GLN A 100 11.44 -16.16 -6.72
C GLN A 100 12.24 -17.35 -6.16
N ARG A 101 12.72 -17.24 -4.91
CA ARG A 101 13.54 -18.28 -4.26
C ARG A 101 12.71 -19.49 -3.81
N TYR A 102 11.42 -19.32 -3.56
CA TYR A 102 10.53 -20.37 -3.09
C TYR A 102 9.26 -20.44 -3.96
N PRO A 103 9.39 -20.77 -5.26
CA PRO A 103 8.26 -20.74 -6.19
C PRO A 103 7.17 -21.76 -5.84
N ASP A 104 7.55 -22.90 -5.27
CA ASP A 104 6.63 -23.98 -4.86
C ASP A 104 6.05 -23.79 -3.45
N SER A 105 6.42 -22.71 -2.77
CA SER A 105 5.88 -22.45 -1.44
C SER A 105 4.43 -21.97 -1.55
N SER A 106 3.57 -22.56 -0.71
CA SER A 106 2.15 -22.22 -0.61
C SER A 106 1.96 -20.89 0.13
N PHE A 107 2.46 -19.78 -0.44
CA PHE A 107 2.07 -18.44 0.00
C PHE A 107 0.64 -18.13 -0.45
N ASP A 108 0.00 -17.18 0.24
CA ASP A 108 -1.33 -16.72 -0.17
C ASP A 108 -1.24 -16.09 -1.57
N PRO A 109 -2.12 -16.45 -2.52
CA PRO A 109 -2.12 -15.87 -3.86
C PRO A 109 -2.38 -14.35 -3.89
N ASN A 110 -2.92 -13.78 -2.79
CA ASN A 110 -3.15 -12.34 -2.62
C ASN A 110 -1.97 -11.60 -1.96
N CYS A 111 -0.82 -12.28 -1.75
CA CYS A 111 0.42 -11.63 -1.29
C CYS A 111 1.04 -10.72 -2.36
#